data_AF-A0A7C3UCZ4-F1
#
_entry.id   AF-A0A7C3UCZ4-F1
#
_cell.length_a   1.000
_cell.length_b   1.000
_cell.length_c   1.000
_cell.angle_alpha   90.00
_cell.angle_beta   90.00
_cell.angle_gamma   90.00
#
_symmetry.space_group_name_H-M   'P 1'
#
loop_
_entity.id
_entity.type
_entity.pdbx_description
1 polymer ?
#
loop_
_entity_poly.entity_id
_entity_poly.type
_entity_poly.pdbx_seq_one_letter_code
_entity_poly.pdbx_strand_id
1 'polypeptide(L)'
;MFNMYQKLMEAWGRELSTQTLQPLDQRFYSDLAEYVKNLRDRLKEAQGVQRTLLEEEVNNLKRILNKLVDLRVEKMFQTIAATGELNINLLAEAEAKLGKALNQLVKEVKALKLLPFVKPEEAADSMGKTILRFIKPIPRIVCTDLKAYGPFNPEDIATLPSLDAEKLVERGVAVRVKPFEDV
;
A
#
# COMPACT_ATOMS: atom_id res chain seq x y z
N MET A 1 -12.59 25.89 -26.61
CA MET A 1 -12.20 25.78 -25.18
C MET A 1 -12.88 24.54 -24.64
N PHE A 2 -12.11 23.50 -24.29
CA PHE A 2 -12.63 22.22 -23.84
C PHE A 2 -13.29 22.40 -22.46
N ASN A 3 -14.61 22.21 -22.34
CA ASN A 3 -15.30 22.38 -21.06
C ASN A 3 -15.01 21.17 -20.16
N MET A 4 -14.79 21.38 -18.85
CA MET A 4 -14.53 20.31 -17.88
C MET A 4 -15.63 19.24 -17.86
N TYR A 5 -16.89 19.64 -18.13
CA TYR A 5 -17.99 18.69 -18.33
C TYR A 5 -17.71 17.67 -19.45
N GLN A 6 -17.17 18.12 -20.59
CA GLN A 6 -16.82 17.23 -21.70
C GLN A 6 -15.66 16.31 -21.32
N LYS A 7 -14.65 16.81 -20.60
CA LYS A 7 -13.55 15.98 -20.08
C LYS A 7 -14.07 14.85 -19.18
N LEU A 8 -15.03 15.13 -18.31
CA LEU A 8 -15.65 14.11 -17.45
C LEU A 8 -16.41 13.06 -18.29
N MET A 9 -17.19 13.50 -19.27
CA MET A 9 -17.93 12.61 -20.17
C MET A 9 -17.00 11.71 -20.99
N GLU A 10 -15.90 12.26 -21.50
CA GLU A 10 -14.89 11.50 -22.24
C GLU A 10 -14.13 10.52 -21.37
N ALA A 11 -13.74 10.93 -20.16
CA ALA A 11 -13.12 10.04 -19.19
C ALA A 11 -14.05 8.87 -18.85
N TRP A 12 -15.33 9.16 -18.56
CA TRP A 12 -16.34 8.14 -18.30
C TRP A 12 -16.59 7.23 -19.51
N GLY A 13 -16.70 7.79 -20.72
CA GLY A 13 -16.90 7.03 -21.95
C GLY A 13 -15.73 6.09 -22.26
N ARG A 14 -14.48 6.56 -22.12
CA ARG A 14 -13.28 5.72 -22.28
C ARG A 14 -13.23 4.61 -21.23
N GLU A 15 -13.57 4.92 -19.98
CA GLU A 15 -13.58 3.94 -18.91
C GLU A 15 -14.66 2.88 -19.13
N LEU A 16 -15.85 3.26 -19.63
CA LEU A 16 -16.91 2.31 -19.91
C LEU A 16 -16.60 1.39 -21.11
N SER A 17 -15.93 1.92 -22.13
CA SER A 17 -15.72 1.21 -23.41
C SER A 17 -14.57 0.21 -23.40
N THR A 18 -13.69 0.31 -22.41
CA THR A 18 -12.47 -0.50 -22.33
C THR A 18 -12.54 -1.44 -21.14
N GLN A 19 -11.91 -2.61 -21.23
CA GLN A 19 -11.80 -3.53 -20.08
C GLN A 19 -10.60 -3.19 -19.18
N THR A 20 -9.62 -2.46 -19.71
CA THR A 20 -8.41 -2.05 -18.97
C THR A 20 -8.59 -0.67 -18.34
N LEU A 21 -7.90 -0.46 -17.22
CA LEU A 21 -7.84 0.84 -16.55
C LEU A 21 -7.25 1.89 -17.48
N GLN A 22 -7.99 2.98 -17.69
CA GLN A 22 -7.55 4.07 -18.57
C GLN A 22 -6.71 5.11 -17.82
N PRO A 23 -5.75 5.78 -18.50
CA PRO A 23 -5.01 6.88 -17.89
C PRO A 23 -5.94 8.07 -17.64
N LEU A 24 -5.85 8.59 -16.41
CA LEU A 24 -6.55 9.80 -15.99
C LEU A 24 -5.54 10.90 -15.66
N ASP A 25 -5.89 12.14 -15.97
CA ASP A 25 -5.05 13.30 -15.67
C ASP A 25 -4.84 13.44 -14.15
N GLN A 26 -3.60 13.74 -13.73
CA GLN A 26 -3.25 13.96 -12.33
C GLN A 26 -4.15 14.99 -11.65
N ARG A 27 -4.50 16.07 -12.36
CA ARG A 27 -5.31 17.18 -11.87
C ARG A 27 -6.81 17.01 -12.14
N PHE A 28 -7.24 15.88 -12.68
CA PHE A 28 -8.63 15.68 -13.08
C PHE A 28 -9.65 16.01 -11.98
N TYR A 29 -9.42 15.50 -10.76
CA TYR A 29 -10.32 15.72 -9.64
C TYR A 29 -10.27 17.15 -9.10
N SER A 30 -9.10 17.79 -9.10
CA SER A 30 -8.98 19.20 -8.68
C SER A 30 -9.65 20.14 -9.66
N ASP A 31 -9.46 19.92 -10.97
CA ASP A 31 -10.09 20.71 -12.03
C ASP A 31 -11.62 20.56 -11.97
N LEU A 32 -12.11 19.36 -11.68
CA LEU A 32 -13.54 19.10 -11.53
C LEU A 32 -14.10 19.81 -10.28
N ALA A 33 -13.36 19.80 -9.18
CA ALA A 33 -13.77 20.48 -7.96
C ALA A 33 -13.86 22.00 -8.16
N GLU A 34 -12.91 22.59 -8.89
CA GLU A 34 -12.94 24.01 -9.26
C GLU A 34 -14.14 24.32 -10.17
N TYR A 35 -14.40 23.47 -11.16
CA TYR A 35 -15.58 23.63 -12.04
C TYR A 35 -16.90 23.57 -11.26
N VAL A 36 -17.06 22.58 -10.38
CA VAL A 36 -18.26 22.44 -9.53
C VAL A 36 -18.39 23.62 -8.57
N LYS A 37 -17.29 24.16 -8.03
CA LYS A 37 -17.30 25.36 -7.20
C LYS A 37 -17.85 26.57 -7.99
N ASN A 38 -17.35 26.80 -9.20
CA ASN A 38 -17.81 27.89 -10.06
C ASN A 38 -19.30 27.75 -10.41
N LEU A 39 -19.79 26.53 -10.65
CA LEU A 39 -21.22 26.27 -10.87
C LEU A 39 -22.05 26.61 -9.63
N ARG A 40 -21.59 26.22 -8.44
CA ARG A 40 -22.28 26.52 -7.18
C ARG A 40 -22.29 28.01 -6.85
N ASP A 41 -21.24 28.74 -7.19
CA ASP A 41 -21.20 30.18 -6.99
C ASP A 41 -22.20 30.90 -7.91
N ARG A 42 -22.27 30.51 -9.19
CA ARG A 42 -23.31 30.99 -10.13
C ARG A 42 -24.73 30.62 -9.69
N LEU A 43 -24.89 29.48 -9.02
CA LEU A 43 -26.19 29.03 -8.51
C LEU A 43 -26.76 29.96 -7.41
N LYS A 44 -25.90 30.63 -6.64
CA LYS A 44 -26.33 31.56 -5.58
C LYS A 44 -27.10 32.76 -6.15
N GLU A 45 -26.71 33.22 -7.33
CA GLU A 45 -27.28 34.38 -8.00
C GLU A 45 -28.40 33.99 -9.00
N ALA A 46 -28.50 32.72 -9.36
CA ALA A 46 -29.45 32.23 -10.36
C ALA A 46 -30.88 32.13 -9.80
N GLN A 47 -31.86 32.47 -10.65
CA GLN A 47 -33.29 32.34 -10.36
C GLN A 47 -34.04 31.67 -11.52
N GLY A 48 -35.25 31.17 -11.24
CA GLY A 48 -36.12 30.54 -12.23
C GLY A 48 -35.44 29.39 -12.98
N VAL A 49 -35.62 29.35 -14.30
CA VAL A 49 -35.11 28.28 -15.18
C VAL A 49 -33.59 28.15 -15.14
N GLN A 50 -32.87 29.27 -14.99
CA GLN A 50 -31.40 29.23 -14.91
C GLN A 50 -30.92 28.46 -13.68
N ARG A 51 -31.63 28.61 -12.55
CA ARG A 51 -31.30 27.89 -11.32
C ARG A 51 -31.49 26.39 -11.49
N THR A 52 -32.64 25.98 -12.02
CA THR A 52 -32.96 24.56 -12.23
C THR A 52 -31.95 23.90 -13.18
N LEU A 53 -31.51 24.60 -14.23
CA LEU A 53 -30.50 24.08 -15.16
C LEU A 53 -29.14 23.87 -14.47
N LEU A 54 -28.69 24.81 -13.63
CA LEU A 54 -27.43 24.68 -12.90
C LEU A 54 -27.48 23.56 -11.84
N GLU A 55 -28.62 23.41 -11.14
CA GLU A 55 -28.83 22.31 -10.19
C GLU A 55 -28.74 20.94 -10.90
N GLU A 56 -29.40 20.81 -12.05
CA GLU A 56 -29.34 19.59 -12.85
C GLU A 56 -27.93 19.32 -13.38
N GLU A 57 -27.19 20.34 -13.81
CA GLU A 57 -25.80 20.15 -14.24
C GLU A 57 -24.92 19.61 -13.11
N VAL A 58 -25.01 20.17 -11.90
CA VAL A 58 -24.26 19.69 -10.73
C VAL A 58 -24.67 18.26 -10.35
N ASN A 59 -25.96 17.95 -10.39
CA ASN A 59 -26.47 16.60 -10.10
C ASN A 59 -25.97 15.57 -11.13
N ASN A 60 -25.96 15.94 -12.41
CA ASN A 60 -25.45 15.08 -13.48
C ASN A 60 -23.95 14.84 -13.35
N LEU A 61 -23.16 15.89 -13.07
CA LEU A 61 -21.72 15.76 -12.79
C LEU A 61 -21.48 14.77 -11.65
N LYS A 62 -22.22 14.88 -10.54
CA LYS A 62 -22.12 13.97 -9.39
C LYS A 62 -22.44 12.53 -9.80
N ARG A 63 -23.51 12.31 -10.56
CA ARG A 63 -23.90 10.97 -11.05
C ARG A 63 -22.83 10.35 -11.95
N ILE A 64 -22.29 11.12 -12.88
CA ILE A 64 -21.26 10.64 -13.82
C ILE A 64 -19.96 10.35 -13.08
N LEU A 65 -19.54 11.24 -12.17
CA LEU A 65 -18.33 11.07 -11.39
C LEU A 65 -18.39 9.79 -10.53
N ASN A 66 -19.51 9.54 -9.85
CA ASN A 66 -19.67 8.33 -9.04
C ASN A 66 -19.49 7.07 -9.91
N LYS A 67 -20.16 7.01 -11.06
CA LYS A 67 -20.02 5.88 -12.00
C LYS A 67 -18.59 5.72 -12.50
N LEU A 68 -17.91 6.82 -12.81
CA LEU A 68 -16.52 6.79 -13.25
C LEU A 68 -15.62 6.20 -12.15
N VAL A 69 -15.75 6.69 -10.91
CA VAL A 69 -14.97 6.20 -9.76
C VAL A 69 -15.24 4.71 -9.52
N ASP A 70 -16.50 4.29 -9.52
CA ASP A 70 -16.88 2.88 -9.33
C ASP A 70 -16.22 1.97 -10.39
N LEU A 71 -16.33 2.35 -11.67
CA LEU A 71 -15.71 1.61 -12.78
C LEU A 71 -14.19 1.56 -12.65
N ARG A 72 -13.57 2.67 -12.25
CA ARG A 72 -12.11 2.73 -12.07
C ARG A 72 -11.66 1.82 -10.94
N VAL A 73 -12.34 1.85 -9.80
CA VAL A 73 -12.02 0.99 -8.65
C VAL A 73 -12.16 -0.48 -9.02
N GLU A 74 -13.26 -0.86 -9.69
CA GLU A 74 -13.44 -2.22 -10.18
C GLU A 74 -12.28 -2.66 -11.08
N LYS A 75 -11.89 -1.83 -12.04
CA LYS A 75 -10.77 -2.12 -12.95
C LYS A 75 -9.41 -2.15 -12.28
N MET A 76 -9.19 -1.34 -11.24
CA MET A 76 -7.98 -1.43 -10.42
C MET A 76 -7.86 -2.82 -9.81
N PHE A 77 -8.94 -3.34 -9.21
CA PHE A 77 -8.97 -4.70 -8.66
C PHE A 77 -8.79 -5.78 -9.73
N GLN A 78 -9.47 -5.66 -10.88
CA GLN A 78 -9.31 -6.62 -11.99
C GLN A 78 -7.87 -6.64 -12.51
N THR A 79 -7.26 -5.45 -12.67
CA THR A 79 -5.85 -5.34 -13.10
C THR A 79 -4.94 -6.04 -12.10
N ILE A 80 -5.09 -5.74 -10.81
CA ILE A 80 -4.32 -6.39 -9.75
C ILE A 80 -4.51 -7.91 -9.74
N ALA A 81 -5.73 -8.40 -9.93
CA ALA A 81 -6.00 -9.84 -9.96
C ALA A 81 -5.32 -10.52 -11.17
N ALA A 82 -5.24 -9.84 -12.31
CA ALA A 82 -4.65 -10.38 -13.53
C ALA A 82 -3.12 -10.28 -13.58
N THR A 83 -2.54 -9.12 -13.24
CA THR A 83 -1.10 -8.85 -13.40
C THR A 83 -0.33 -8.94 -12.08
N GLY A 84 -1.02 -8.86 -10.94
CA GLY A 84 -0.41 -8.79 -9.63
C GLY A 84 0.25 -7.45 -9.30
N GLU A 85 0.08 -6.41 -10.11
CA GLU A 85 0.62 -5.06 -9.87
C GLU A 85 -0.25 -3.98 -10.54
N LEU A 86 -0.44 -2.85 -9.86
CA LEU A 86 -1.17 -1.70 -10.39
C LEU A 86 -0.19 -0.61 -10.85
N ASN A 87 -0.33 -0.17 -12.11
CA ASN A 87 0.46 0.94 -12.63
C ASN A 87 -0.07 2.28 -12.11
N ILE A 88 0.67 2.90 -11.19
CA ILE A 88 0.30 4.14 -10.51
C ILE A 88 0.25 5.33 -11.50
N ASN A 89 0.96 5.27 -12.63
CA ASN A 89 0.97 6.36 -13.61
C ASN A 89 -0.37 6.53 -14.35
N LEU A 90 -1.26 5.54 -14.26
CA LEU A 90 -2.62 5.60 -14.82
C LEU A 90 -3.63 6.25 -13.88
N LEU A 91 -3.23 6.49 -12.63
CA LEU A 91 -4.06 7.03 -11.58
C LEU A 91 -3.90 8.54 -11.48
N ALA A 92 -4.99 9.22 -11.17
CA ALA A 92 -4.93 10.63 -10.80
C ALA A 92 -4.33 10.80 -9.39
N GLU A 93 -3.95 12.02 -9.04
CA GLU A 93 -3.32 12.31 -7.74
C GLU A 93 -4.22 11.89 -6.56
N ALA A 94 -5.52 12.14 -6.67
CA ALA A 94 -6.51 11.76 -5.65
C ALA A 94 -6.58 10.24 -5.43
N GLU A 95 -6.24 9.44 -6.44
CA GLU A 95 -6.27 7.97 -6.40
C GLU A 95 -4.93 7.37 -5.92
N ALA A 96 -3.86 8.17 -5.88
CA ALA A 96 -2.51 7.68 -5.64
C ALA A 96 -2.36 6.98 -4.27
N LYS A 97 -3.03 7.46 -3.23
CA LYS A 97 -3.03 6.83 -1.89
C LYS A 97 -3.64 5.42 -1.95
N LEU A 98 -4.78 5.28 -2.61
CA LEU A 98 -5.48 4.01 -2.79
C LEU A 98 -4.63 3.04 -3.62
N GLY A 99 -4.06 3.52 -4.73
CA GLY A 99 -3.19 2.69 -5.58
C GLY A 99 -1.94 2.17 -4.85
N LYS A 100 -1.29 3.00 -4.02
CA LYS A 100 -0.15 2.58 -3.19
C LYS A 100 -0.55 1.53 -2.16
N ALA A 101 -1.67 1.72 -1.46
CA ALA A 101 -2.18 0.77 -0.48
C ALA A 101 -2.50 -0.59 -1.12
N LEU A 102 -3.13 -0.58 -2.29
CA LEU A 102 -3.42 -1.80 -3.05
C LEU A 102 -2.14 -2.55 -3.46
N ASN A 103 -1.14 -1.84 -4.00
CA ASN A 103 0.13 -2.46 -4.36
C ASN A 103 0.87 -3.06 -3.15
N GLN A 104 0.78 -2.41 -1.99
CA GLN A 104 1.34 -2.94 -0.74
C GLN A 104 0.64 -4.24 -0.32
N LEU A 105 -0.68 -4.27 -0.34
CA LEU A 105 -1.46 -5.47 -0.05
C LEU A 105 -1.08 -6.64 -0.97
N VAL A 106 -0.87 -6.37 -2.27
CA VAL A 106 -0.47 -7.41 -3.21
C VAL A 106 0.92 -7.98 -2.88
N LYS A 107 1.87 -7.15 -2.45
CA LYS A 107 3.19 -7.61 -1.99
C LYS A 107 3.06 -8.51 -0.77
N GLU A 108 2.23 -8.14 0.20
CA GLU A 108 1.97 -8.94 1.40
C GLU A 108 1.33 -10.28 1.06
N VAL A 109 0.33 -10.28 0.17
CA VAL A 109 -0.29 -11.53 -0.31
C VAL A 109 0.71 -12.41 -1.07
N LYS A 110 1.57 -11.82 -1.89
CA LYS A 110 2.67 -12.55 -2.56
C LYS A 110 3.62 -13.16 -1.52
N ALA A 111 4.00 -12.41 -0.49
CA ALA A 111 4.86 -12.90 0.59
C ALA A 111 4.20 -14.07 1.35
N LEU A 112 2.91 -13.96 1.70
CA LEU A 112 2.15 -15.04 2.34
C LEU A 112 2.13 -16.32 1.51
N LYS A 113 1.98 -16.21 0.19
CA LYS A 113 2.03 -17.37 -0.72
C LYS A 113 3.40 -18.03 -0.81
N LEU A 114 4.47 -17.28 -0.53
CA LEU A 114 5.84 -17.79 -0.56
C LEU A 114 6.25 -18.43 0.77
N LEU A 115 5.62 -18.08 1.90
CA LEU A 115 5.90 -18.68 3.22
C LEU A 115 6.00 -20.22 3.24
N PRO A 116 5.15 -20.99 2.52
CA PRO A 116 5.25 -22.46 2.50
C PRO A 116 6.41 -23.00 1.64
N PHE A 117 7.00 -22.17 0.77
CA PHE A 117 7.99 -22.58 -0.24
C PHE A 117 9.38 -21.98 -0.02
N VAL A 118 9.53 -21.01 0.88
CA VAL A 118 10.85 -20.53 1.31
C VAL A 118 11.50 -21.62 2.15
N LYS A 119 12.66 -22.11 1.70
CA LYS A 119 13.46 -23.06 2.48
C LYS A 119 13.81 -22.43 3.83
N PRO A 120 13.82 -23.20 4.94
CA PRO A 120 14.12 -22.67 6.28
C PRO A 120 15.41 -21.84 6.35
N GLU A 121 16.40 -22.19 5.52
CA GLU A 121 17.71 -21.55 5.43
C GLU A 121 17.67 -20.09 4.94
N GLU A 122 16.73 -19.72 4.06
CA GLU A 122 16.60 -18.35 3.53
C GLU A 122 15.64 -17.48 4.36
N ALA A 123 14.61 -18.09 4.96
CA ALA A 123 13.69 -17.38 5.86
C ALA A 123 14.41 -16.88 7.13
N ALA A 124 15.33 -17.68 7.67
CA ALA A 124 16.05 -17.35 8.90
C ALA A 124 17.07 -16.21 8.73
N ASP A 125 17.62 -16.01 7.53
CA ASP A 125 18.55 -14.89 7.27
C ASP A 125 17.79 -13.55 7.06
N SER A 126 16.50 -13.61 6.67
CA SER A 126 15.64 -12.44 6.49
C SER A 126 14.98 -11.90 7.77
N MET A 127 14.88 -12.71 8.84
CA MET A 127 14.26 -12.32 10.12
C MET A 127 15.19 -11.50 11.05
N GLY A 128 16.34 -11.05 10.55
CA GLY A 128 17.31 -10.26 11.30
C GLY A 128 18.02 -11.07 12.39
N LYS A 129 19.21 -10.60 12.79
CA LYS A 129 20.01 -11.21 13.85
C LYS A 129 20.12 -10.28 15.04
N THR A 130 20.10 -10.84 16.24
CA THR A 130 20.18 -10.12 17.50
C THR A 130 21.46 -10.50 18.24
N ILE A 131 22.18 -9.50 18.76
CA ILE A 131 23.37 -9.70 19.60
C ILE A 131 22.94 -9.96 21.04
N LEU A 132 23.48 -11.02 21.63
CA LEU A 132 23.22 -11.45 23.00
C LEU A 132 24.51 -11.54 23.79
N ARG A 133 24.42 -11.27 25.09
CA ARG A 133 25.41 -11.64 26.11
C ARG A 133 24.83 -12.72 27.00
N PHE A 134 25.49 -13.86 27.13
CA PHE A 134 25.01 -15.00 27.92
C PHE A 134 25.25 -14.77 29.41
N ILE A 135 24.27 -15.07 30.26
CA ILE A 135 24.37 -14.97 31.73
C ILE A 135 24.71 -16.34 32.34
N LYS A 136 24.29 -17.43 31.68
CA LYS A 136 24.47 -18.81 32.13
C LYS A 136 25.18 -19.62 31.05
N PRO A 137 25.94 -20.67 31.41
CA PRO A 137 26.54 -21.54 30.41
C PRO A 137 25.44 -22.30 29.67
N ILE A 138 25.58 -22.42 28.35
CA ILE A 138 24.73 -23.26 27.52
C ILE A 138 25.54 -24.16 26.60
N PRO A 139 25.09 -25.41 26.39
CA PRO A 139 25.70 -26.30 25.43
C PRO A 139 25.48 -25.80 24.01
N ARG A 140 26.08 -26.48 23.03
CA ARG A 140 25.84 -26.21 21.61
C ARG A 140 24.35 -26.39 21.29
N ILE A 141 23.74 -25.39 20.67
CA ILE A 141 22.32 -25.36 20.28
C ILE A 141 22.17 -25.26 18.77
N VAL A 142 21.09 -25.81 18.21
CA VAL A 142 20.72 -25.63 16.79
C VAL A 142 19.62 -24.58 16.73
N CYS A 143 19.82 -23.54 15.91
CA CYS A 143 18.89 -22.41 15.77
C CYS A 143 17.94 -22.59 14.57
N THR A 144 17.00 -21.66 14.38
CA THR A 144 16.00 -21.68 13.31
C THR A 144 16.59 -21.63 11.91
N ASP A 145 17.85 -21.22 11.78
CA ASP A 145 18.62 -21.26 10.54
C ASP A 145 19.31 -22.62 10.27
N LEU A 146 19.00 -23.64 11.08
CA LEU A 146 19.59 -24.98 11.07
C LEU A 146 21.10 -25.00 11.33
N LYS A 147 21.71 -23.88 11.78
CA LYS A 147 23.11 -23.83 12.17
C LYS A 147 23.26 -24.07 13.66
N ALA A 148 24.39 -24.68 14.01
CA ALA A 148 24.72 -24.97 15.39
C ALA A 148 25.61 -23.87 15.98
N TYR A 149 25.18 -23.30 17.09
CA TYR A 149 25.81 -22.19 17.81
C TYR A 149 26.30 -22.64 19.18
N GLY A 150 27.40 -22.05 19.65
CA GLY A 150 27.99 -22.38 20.94
C GLY A 150 28.89 -23.63 20.91
N PRO A 151 29.22 -24.20 22.08
CA PRO A 151 28.73 -23.86 23.43
C PRO A 151 29.13 -22.45 23.87
N PHE A 152 28.38 -21.86 24.80
CA PHE A 152 28.63 -20.53 25.34
C PHE A 152 28.77 -20.57 26.86
N ASN A 153 29.69 -19.78 27.39
CA ASN A 153 29.89 -19.55 28.81
C ASN A 153 29.24 -18.22 29.26
N PRO A 154 29.06 -18.00 30.59
CA PRO A 154 28.68 -16.69 31.09
C PRO A 154 29.60 -15.59 30.56
N GLU A 155 29.01 -14.45 30.22
CA GLU A 155 29.61 -13.26 29.62
C GLU A 155 30.01 -13.38 28.14
N ASP A 156 29.89 -14.56 27.51
CA ASP A 156 30.10 -14.69 26.06
C ASP A 156 29.11 -13.84 25.27
N ILE A 157 29.56 -13.25 24.16
CA ILE A 157 28.74 -12.45 23.25
C ILE A 157 28.62 -13.19 21.91
N ALA A 158 27.40 -13.33 21.41
CA ALA A 158 27.16 -13.91 20.10
C ALA A 158 25.94 -13.31 19.40
N THR A 159 25.94 -13.45 18.08
CA THR A 159 24.85 -13.01 17.21
C THR A 159 24.03 -14.22 16.76
N LEU A 160 22.77 -14.27 17.15
CA LEU A 160 21.86 -15.38 16.85
C LEU A 160 20.63 -14.88 16.06
N PRO A 161 19.91 -15.77 15.35
CA PRO A 161 18.61 -15.44 14.77
C PRO A 161 17.67 -14.87 15.82
N SER A 162 16.93 -13.79 15.48
CA SER A 162 16.15 -13.03 16.47
C SER A 162 15.12 -13.88 17.23
N LEU A 163 14.52 -14.87 16.56
CA LEU A 163 13.51 -15.75 17.16
C LEU A 163 14.09 -16.66 18.26
N ASP A 164 15.32 -17.13 18.11
CA ASP A 164 15.99 -17.93 19.14
C ASP A 164 16.59 -17.04 20.23
N ALA A 165 17.08 -15.87 19.85
CA ALA A 165 17.60 -14.88 20.78
C ALA A 165 16.53 -14.44 21.80
N GLU A 166 15.29 -14.20 21.35
CA GLU A 166 14.17 -13.83 22.22
C GLU A 166 13.84 -14.92 23.23
N LYS A 167 13.79 -16.20 22.81
CA LYS A 167 13.54 -17.33 23.72
C LYS A 167 14.62 -17.45 24.80
N LEU A 168 15.89 -17.18 24.46
CA LEU A 168 16.99 -17.24 25.42
C LEU A 168 16.94 -16.10 26.44
N VAL A 169 16.47 -14.92 26.01
CA VAL A 169 16.23 -13.78 26.89
C VAL A 169 15.03 -14.03 27.80
N GLU A 170 13.90 -14.53 27.28
CA GLU A 170 12.72 -14.89 28.06
C GLU A 170 13.01 -15.93 29.14
N ARG A 171 13.88 -16.91 28.84
CA ARG A 171 14.33 -17.93 29.80
C ARG A 171 15.35 -17.41 30.82
N GLY A 172 15.75 -16.14 30.74
CA GLY A 172 16.74 -15.52 31.63
C GLY A 172 18.13 -16.15 31.51
N VAL A 173 18.49 -16.63 30.32
CA VAL A 173 19.77 -17.27 30.02
C VAL A 173 20.74 -16.30 29.33
N ALA A 174 20.23 -15.30 28.63
CA ALA A 174 21.00 -14.25 27.96
C ALA A 174 20.31 -12.89 28.07
N VAL A 175 21.04 -11.80 27.77
CA VAL A 175 20.53 -10.42 27.69
C VAL A 175 20.85 -9.85 26.32
N ARG A 176 19.93 -9.06 25.75
CA ARG A 176 20.16 -8.33 24.50
C ARG A 176 21.18 -7.21 24.71
N VAL A 177 22.13 -7.12 23.80
CA VAL A 177 23.13 -6.03 23.77
C VAL A 177 22.85 -5.15 22.56
N LYS A 178 22.89 -3.82 22.75
CA LYS A 178 22.92 -2.88 21.64
C LYS A 178 24.37 -2.59 21.29
N PRO A 179 24.77 -2.59 20.01
CA PRO A 179 26.05 -2.02 19.62
C PRO A 179 26.14 -0.58 20.10
N PHE A 180 27.31 -0.14 20.58
CA PHE A 180 27.58 1.28 20.73
C PHE A 180 27.54 1.89 19.32
N GLU A 181 26.66 2.87 19.10
CA GLU A 181 26.77 3.76 17.96
C GLU A 181 27.89 4.75 18.30
N ASP A 182 29.03 4.63 17.61
CA ASP A 182 30.06 5.66 17.65
C ASP A 182 29.45 6.97 17.11
N VAL A 183 29.48 8.01 17.95
CA VAL A 183 29.07 9.40 17.62
C VAL A 183 30.11 10.06 16.75
#